data_AF-A0A9J6C351-F1
#
_entry.id   AF-A0A9J6C351-F1
#
_cell.length_a   1.000
_cell.length_b   1.000
_cell.length_c   1.000
_cell.angle_alpha   90.00
_cell.angle_beta   90.00
_cell.angle_gamma   90.00
#
_symmetry.space_group_name_H-M   'P 1'
#
loop_
_entity.id
_entity.type
_entity.pdbx_description
1 polymer ?
#
loop_
_entity_poly.entity_id
_entity_poly.type
_entity_poly.pdbx_seq_one_letter_code
_entity_poly.pdbx_strand_id
1 'polypeptide(L)'
;MSATENKITQWKRVYQLVSGTFYNENQEVVKKKLLELQNEIQDGIKIFKKPKADATEETEKLLNEKQQTKILPFAQKLQKYLDLDVKQSYKILCYYLENEYRGSASSLQNFVSNESLMIKLLNDIWFYYTLERMVLLKVVKCVLEYHESPDHPYREAFKAIVDKIGLAVLRKSYIEQFEMILKDVQQGKFLPIIF
;
A
#
# COMPACT_ATOMS: atom_id res chain seq x y z
N MET A 1 -14.08 -20.65 -10.94
CA MET A 1 -13.82 -20.00 -9.63
C MET A 1 -12.34 -19.66 -9.56
N SER A 2 -11.95 -18.40 -9.81
CA SER A 2 -10.57 -17.93 -9.60
C SER A 2 -10.63 -16.61 -8.82
N ALA A 3 -10.87 -16.74 -7.51
CA ALA A 3 -10.83 -15.63 -6.57
C ALA A 3 -9.36 -15.31 -6.23
N THR A 4 -8.64 -14.78 -7.20
CA THR A 4 -7.43 -13.99 -6.95
C THR A 4 -7.76 -12.54 -7.26
N GLU A 5 -8.83 -12.04 -6.62
CA GLU A 5 -9.10 -10.61 -6.57
C GLU A 5 -7.91 -9.96 -5.87
N ASN A 6 -7.05 -9.29 -6.63
CA ASN A 6 -5.83 -8.60 -6.21
C ASN A 6 -5.99 -7.94 -4.82
N LYS A 7 -5.65 -8.66 -3.74
CA LYS A 7 -5.77 -8.16 -2.36
C LYS A 7 -4.61 -7.19 -2.16
N ILE A 8 -4.87 -5.94 -1.76
CA ILE A 8 -3.76 -5.06 -1.36
C ILE A 8 -3.25 -5.55 -0.01
N THR A 9 -1.97 -5.86 0.05
CA THR A 9 -1.31 -6.28 1.29
C THR A 9 -1.19 -5.10 2.24
N GLN A 10 -1.58 -5.32 3.51
CA GLN A 10 -1.37 -4.36 4.59
C GLN A 10 0.04 -4.56 5.16
N TRP A 11 0.99 -3.78 4.67
CA TRP A 11 2.40 -3.88 5.00
C TRP A 11 2.69 -3.56 6.44
N LYS A 12 1.90 -2.70 7.10
CA LYS A 12 1.96 -2.53 8.58
C LYS A 12 1.85 -3.85 9.32
N ARG A 13 0.88 -4.69 8.95
CA ARG A 13 0.68 -6.00 9.58
C ARG A 13 1.80 -6.97 9.24
N VAL A 14 2.29 -6.94 8.00
CA VAL A 14 3.46 -7.75 7.60
C VAL A 14 4.69 -7.34 8.41
N TYR A 15 4.94 -6.04 8.58
CA TYR A 15 6.06 -5.55 9.39
C TYR A 15 5.92 -5.95 10.86
N GLN A 16 4.72 -5.87 11.44
CA GLN A 16 4.47 -6.36 12.81
C GLN A 16 4.79 -7.85 12.96
N LEU A 17 4.49 -8.65 11.92
CA LEU A 17 4.84 -10.07 11.89
C LEU A 17 6.35 -10.30 11.84
N VAL A 18 7.09 -9.54 11.04
CA VAL A 18 8.51 -9.83 10.75
C VAL A 18 9.52 -9.05 11.61
N SER A 19 9.11 -7.99 12.32
CA SER A 19 10.02 -7.06 13.01
C SER A 19 10.86 -7.67 14.14
N GLY A 20 10.53 -8.87 14.61
CA GLY A 20 11.19 -9.53 15.73
C GLY A 20 10.89 -8.93 17.11
N THR A 21 10.15 -7.81 17.19
CA THR A 21 9.81 -7.16 18.48
C THR A 21 8.75 -7.95 19.25
N PHE A 22 7.79 -8.56 18.55
CA PHE A 22 6.76 -9.40 19.13
C PHE A 22 6.84 -10.79 18.48
N TYR A 23 7.81 -11.60 18.92
CA TYR A 23 8.01 -12.95 18.41
C TYR A 23 6.96 -13.91 18.99
N ASN A 24 5.76 -13.86 18.43
CA ASN A 24 4.63 -14.70 18.87
C ASN A 24 4.26 -15.77 17.84
N GLU A 25 4.83 -15.71 16.64
CA GLU A 25 4.45 -16.55 15.50
C GLU A 25 5.53 -17.59 15.19
N ASN A 26 5.12 -18.72 14.64
CA ASN A 26 6.05 -19.78 14.25
C ASN A 26 6.82 -19.35 12.98
N GLN A 27 8.12 -19.64 12.95
CA GLN A 27 8.99 -19.39 11.80
C GLN A 27 8.42 -19.92 10.46
N GLU A 28 7.79 -21.10 10.44
CA GLU A 28 7.18 -21.66 9.23
C GLU A 28 5.95 -20.86 8.76
N VAL A 29 5.20 -20.25 9.70
CA VAL A 29 4.06 -19.37 9.36
C VAL A 29 4.58 -18.09 8.70
N VAL A 30 5.62 -17.48 9.28
CA VAL A 30 6.27 -16.30 8.71
C VAL A 30 6.85 -16.59 7.34
N LYS A 31 7.57 -17.71 7.21
CA LYS A 31 8.13 -18.17 5.93
C LYS A 31 7.06 -18.36 4.87
N LYS A 32 5.98 -19.08 5.18
CA LYS A 32 4.86 -19.27 4.25
C LYS A 32 4.31 -17.92 3.80
N LYS A 33 4.11 -16.99 4.74
CA LYS A 33 3.57 -15.66 4.45
C LYS A 33 4.50 -14.84 3.53
N LEU A 34 5.81 -14.88 3.77
CA LEU A 34 6.79 -14.20 2.93
C LEU A 34 6.88 -14.80 1.53
N LEU A 35 6.80 -16.13 1.41
CA LEU A 35 6.78 -16.82 0.11
C LEU A 35 5.51 -16.51 -0.69
N GLU A 36 4.35 -16.39 -0.03
CA GLU A 36 3.11 -15.92 -0.68
C GLU A 36 3.27 -14.50 -1.24
N LEU A 37 4.06 -13.66 -0.57
CA LEU A 37 4.31 -12.26 -0.93
C LEU A 37 5.56 -12.05 -1.79
N GLN A 38 6.15 -13.11 -2.35
CA GLN A 38 7.46 -13.04 -2.99
C GLN A 38 7.52 -12.02 -4.13
N ASN A 39 6.44 -11.91 -4.92
CA ASN A 39 6.38 -11.03 -6.07
C ASN A 39 6.29 -9.58 -5.59
N GLU A 40 5.45 -9.30 -4.57
CA GLU A 40 5.35 -7.96 -4.02
C GLU A 40 6.60 -7.53 -3.26
N ILE A 41 7.31 -8.45 -2.61
CA ILE A 41 8.61 -8.18 -1.97
C ILE A 41 9.66 -7.85 -3.03
N GLN A 42 9.70 -8.61 -4.13
CA GLN A 42 10.62 -8.36 -5.24
C GLN A 42 10.35 -7.00 -5.91
N ASP A 43 9.09 -6.73 -6.26
CA ASP A 43 8.69 -5.52 -6.98
C ASP A 43 8.67 -4.29 -6.07
N GLY A 44 8.45 -4.50 -4.77
CA GLY A 44 8.35 -3.46 -3.74
C GLY A 44 7.35 -2.39 -4.14
N ILE A 45 7.72 -1.10 -4.07
CA ILE A 45 6.80 0.00 -4.38
C ILE A 45 6.36 0.06 -5.85
N LYS A 46 6.99 -0.71 -6.76
CA LYS A 46 6.57 -0.79 -8.17
C LYS A 46 5.20 -1.44 -8.34
N ILE A 47 4.71 -2.14 -7.32
CA ILE A 47 3.35 -2.72 -7.32
C ILE A 47 2.26 -1.63 -7.37
N PHE A 48 2.57 -0.39 -6.98
CA PHE A 48 1.66 0.76 -7.04
C PHE A 48 1.75 1.41 -8.42
N LYS A 49 0.76 1.13 -9.27
CA LYS A 49 0.79 1.48 -10.70
C LYS A 49 0.18 2.86 -10.92
N LYS A 50 0.79 3.61 -11.84
CA LYS A 50 0.26 4.87 -12.36
C LYS A 50 -1.07 4.66 -13.11
N PRO A 51 -1.93 5.67 -13.18
CA PRO A 51 -3.20 5.58 -13.89
C PRO A 51 -3.04 5.47 -15.41
N LYS A 52 -4.07 4.90 -16.04
CA LYS A 52 -4.23 4.88 -17.49
C LYS A 52 -4.94 6.15 -17.98
N ALA A 53 -4.89 6.40 -19.29
CA ALA A 53 -5.48 7.58 -19.91
C ALA A 53 -7.01 7.71 -19.70
N ASP A 54 -7.71 6.59 -19.51
CA ASP A 54 -9.17 6.46 -19.39
C ASP A 54 -9.66 6.30 -17.93
N ALA A 55 -8.84 6.67 -16.93
CA ALA A 55 -9.11 6.44 -15.51
C ALA A 55 -10.47 6.98 -15.00
N THR A 56 -10.97 8.08 -15.56
CA THR A 56 -12.27 8.66 -15.17
C THR A 56 -13.42 7.72 -15.50
N GLU A 57 -13.47 7.19 -16.73
CA GLU A 57 -14.52 6.27 -17.19
C GLU A 57 -14.40 4.91 -16.50
N GLU A 58 -13.17 4.42 -16.27
CA GLU A 58 -12.95 3.19 -15.51
C GLU A 58 -13.41 3.33 -14.05
N THR A 59 -13.24 4.51 -13.42
CA THR A 59 -13.74 4.78 -12.06
C THR A 59 -15.26 4.72 -12.02
N GLU A 60 -15.94 5.29 -13.02
CA GLU A 60 -17.40 5.26 -13.13
C GLU A 60 -17.92 3.83 -13.28
N LYS A 61 -17.33 3.06 -14.20
CA LYS A 61 -17.67 1.64 -14.40
C LYS A 61 -17.52 0.84 -13.10
N LEU A 62 -16.38 0.97 -12.42
CA LEU A 62 -16.11 0.27 -11.16
C LEU A 62 -17.15 0.60 -10.08
N LEU A 63 -17.50 1.87 -9.91
CA LEU A 63 -18.47 2.27 -8.87
C LEU A 63 -19.90 1.90 -9.22
N ASN A 64 -20.26 1.87 -10.52
CA ASN A 64 -21.55 1.35 -10.98
C ASN A 64 -21.67 -0.14 -10.65
N GLU A 65 -20.64 -0.95 -10.96
CA GLU A 65 -20.59 -2.37 -10.62
C GLU A 65 -20.72 -2.63 -9.11
N LYS A 66 -20.12 -1.77 -8.29
CA LYS A 66 -20.17 -1.85 -6.83
C LYS A 66 -21.42 -1.17 -6.21
N GLN A 67 -22.30 -0.60 -7.02
CA GLN A 67 -23.50 0.15 -6.58
C GLN A 67 -23.19 1.31 -5.62
N GLN A 68 -22.05 1.99 -5.83
CA GLN A 68 -21.52 3.04 -4.96
C GLN A 68 -21.36 4.38 -5.69
N THR A 69 -22.31 4.72 -6.56
CA THR A 69 -22.26 5.93 -7.41
C THR A 69 -22.20 7.24 -6.63
N LYS A 70 -22.72 7.26 -5.39
CA LYS A 70 -22.72 8.45 -4.51
C LYS A 70 -21.32 8.99 -4.18
N ILE A 71 -20.30 8.12 -4.17
CA ILE A 71 -18.91 8.52 -3.86
C ILE A 71 -18.07 8.78 -5.11
N LEU A 72 -18.67 8.78 -6.31
CA LEU A 72 -17.95 8.96 -7.56
C LEU A 72 -17.10 10.23 -7.62
N PRO A 73 -17.60 11.43 -7.27
CA PRO A 73 -16.79 12.64 -7.31
C PRO A 73 -15.57 12.56 -6.39
N PHE A 74 -15.74 11.91 -5.23
CA PHE A 74 -14.64 11.68 -4.30
C PHE A 74 -13.63 10.67 -4.85
N ALA A 75 -14.10 9.54 -5.39
CA ALA A 75 -13.23 8.49 -5.92
C ALA A 75 -12.38 8.97 -7.11
N GLN A 76 -12.96 9.77 -8.02
CA GLN A 76 -12.24 10.40 -9.13
C GLN A 76 -11.18 11.39 -8.63
N LYS A 77 -11.51 12.20 -7.62
CA LYS A 77 -10.53 13.09 -6.98
C LYS A 77 -9.41 12.30 -6.28
N LEU A 78 -9.76 11.25 -5.52
CA LEU A 78 -8.80 10.41 -4.83
C LEU A 78 -7.85 9.70 -5.81
N GLN A 79 -8.37 9.15 -6.90
CA GLN A 79 -7.57 8.49 -7.93
C GLN A 79 -6.49 9.42 -8.47
N LYS A 80 -6.87 10.66 -8.83
CA LYS A 80 -5.94 11.70 -9.27
C LYS A 80 -4.98 12.12 -8.15
N TYR A 81 -5.48 12.27 -6.93
CA TYR A 81 -4.72 12.71 -5.77
C TYR A 81 -3.63 11.71 -5.35
N LEU A 82 -3.91 10.42 -5.45
CA LEU A 82 -2.93 9.36 -5.20
C LEU A 82 -2.01 9.09 -6.40
N ASP A 83 -2.39 9.56 -7.60
CA ASP A 83 -1.75 9.23 -8.87
C ASP A 83 -1.58 7.71 -9.07
N LEU A 84 -2.70 6.99 -8.91
CA LEU A 84 -2.75 5.52 -8.97
C LEU A 84 -3.81 5.00 -9.94
N ASP A 85 -3.62 3.74 -10.35
CA ASP A 85 -4.63 2.91 -11.00
C ASP A 85 -5.96 2.91 -10.22
N VAL A 86 -7.06 3.00 -10.95
CA VAL A 86 -8.42 3.13 -10.42
C VAL A 86 -8.76 2.04 -9.39
N LYS A 87 -8.41 0.78 -9.69
CA LYS A 87 -8.72 -0.34 -8.80
C LYS A 87 -7.86 -0.29 -7.54
N GLN A 88 -6.62 0.19 -7.65
CA GLN A 88 -5.74 0.36 -6.49
C GLN A 88 -6.19 1.52 -5.61
N SER A 89 -6.55 2.67 -6.18
CA SER A 89 -7.09 3.81 -5.44
C SER A 89 -8.35 3.43 -4.66
N TYR A 90 -9.29 2.72 -5.31
CA TYR A 90 -10.51 2.25 -4.66
C TYR A 90 -10.23 1.26 -3.53
N LYS A 91 -9.30 0.31 -3.73
CA LYS A 91 -8.92 -0.63 -2.67
C LYS A 91 -8.25 0.06 -1.49
N ILE A 92 -7.36 1.01 -1.73
CA ILE A 92 -6.74 1.82 -0.67
C ILE A 92 -7.81 2.55 0.14
N LEU A 93 -8.81 3.14 -0.53
CA LEU A 93 -9.96 3.74 0.14
C LEU A 93 -10.67 2.73 1.04
N CYS A 94 -11.04 1.56 0.52
CA CYS A 94 -11.71 0.53 1.32
C CYS A 94 -10.88 0.12 2.55
N TYR A 95 -9.57 -0.12 2.37
CA TYR A 95 -8.70 -0.51 3.48
C TYR A 95 -8.55 0.58 4.52
N TYR A 96 -8.41 1.83 4.11
CA TYR A 96 -8.37 2.96 5.03
C TYR A 96 -9.66 3.03 5.85
N LEU A 97 -10.82 2.94 5.19
CA LEU A 97 -12.13 2.99 5.85
C LEU A 97 -12.35 1.85 6.85
N GLU A 98 -11.86 0.65 6.53
CA GLU A 98 -12.01 -0.52 7.40
C GLU A 98 -11.04 -0.50 8.59
N ASN A 99 -9.81 0.02 8.43
CA ASN A 99 -8.73 -0.21 9.39
C ASN A 99 -8.31 1.06 10.17
N GLU A 100 -8.37 2.24 9.56
CA GLU A 100 -7.82 3.48 10.12
C GLU A 100 -8.89 4.53 10.40
N TYR A 101 -9.97 4.56 9.61
CA TYR A 101 -11.05 5.50 9.82
C TYR A 101 -11.75 5.24 11.17
N ARG A 102 -12.04 6.33 11.90
CA ARG A 102 -12.70 6.31 13.22
C ARG A 102 -13.99 7.13 13.27
N GLY A 103 -14.40 7.72 12.15
CA GLY A 103 -15.65 8.47 12.05
C GLY A 103 -16.86 7.56 11.79
N SER A 104 -18.06 8.14 11.82
CA SER A 104 -19.28 7.41 11.49
C SER A 104 -19.50 7.30 9.99
N ALA A 105 -20.29 6.31 9.55
CA ALA A 105 -20.72 6.21 8.15
C ALA A 105 -21.52 7.45 7.68
N SER A 106 -22.24 8.11 8.59
CA SER A 106 -22.95 9.36 8.28
C SER A 106 -21.99 10.52 8.00
N SER A 107 -20.83 10.57 8.67
CA SER A 107 -19.78 11.56 8.36
C SER A 107 -19.21 11.39 6.95
N LEU A 108 -19.24 10.17 6.39
CA LEU A 108 -18.75 9.95 5.02
C LEU A 108 -19.57 10.68 3.96
N GLN A 109 -20.87 10.82 4.17
CA GLN A 109 -21.75 11.57 3.25
C GLN A 109 -21.42 13.06 3.27
N ASN A 110 -21.05 13.61 4.43
CA ASN A 110 -20.69 15.01 4.58
C ASN A 110 -19.38 15.37 3.85
N PHE A 111 -18.47 14.41 3.64
CA PHE A 111 -17.25 14.63 2.86
C PHE A 111 -17.54 14.90 1.37
N VAL A 112 -18.68 14.43 0.84
CA VAL A 112 -19.05 14.70 -0.55
C VAL A 112 -19.61 16.12 -0.70
N SER A 113 -20.24 16.65 0.34
CA SER A 113 -20.92 17.96 0.33
C SER A 113 -20.08 19.13 0.85
N ASN A 114 -18.96 18.86 1.54
CA ASN A 114 -18.07 19.90 2.10
C ASN A 114 -16.63 19.69 1.60
N GLU A 115 -16.12 20.66 0.84
CA GLU A 115 -14.80 20.59 0.21
C GLU A 115 -13.64 20.53 1.21
N SER A 116 -13.71 21.27 2.32
CA SER A 116 -12.66 21.24 3.35
C SER A 116 -12.57 19.86 4.01
N LEU A 117 -13.71 19.28 4.35
CA LEU A 117 -13.77 17.93 4.89
C LEU A 117 -13.27 16.91 3.84
N MET A 118 -13.64 17.08 2.57
CA MET A 118 -13.17 16.23 1.48
C MET A 118 -11.65 16.22 1.38
N ILE A 119 -11.02 17.39 1.40
CA ILE A 119 -9.56 17.55 1.34
C ILE A 119 -8.90 16.89 2.54
N LYS A 120 -9.48 17.05 3.74
CA LYS A 120 -8.97 16.38 4.95
C LYS A 120 -8.96 14.86 4.78
N LEU A 121 -10.05 14.26 4.31
CA LEU A 121 -10.12 12.82 4.09
C LEU A 121 -9.13 12.35 3.00
N LEU A 122 -8.98 13.12 1.92
CA LEU A 122 -7.98 12.84 0.88
C LEU A 122 -6.55 12.82 1.46
N ASN A 123 -6.22 13.79 2.31
CA ASN A 123 -4.93 13.84 3.01
C ASN A 123 -4.72 12.63 3.91
N ASP A 124 -5.72 12.28 4.73
CA ASP A 124 -5.62 11.14 5.64
C ASP A 124 -5.38 9.82 4.90
N ILE A 125 -6.07 9.62 3.77
CA ILE A 125 -5.87 8.44 2.91
C ILE A 125 -4.50 8.48 2.23
N TRP A 126 -4.05 9.65 1.79
CA TRP A 126 -2.72 9.81 1.19
C TRP A 126 -1.60 9.51 2.20
N PHE A 127 -1.72 9.96 3.45
CA PHE A 127 -0.80 9.60 4.53
C PHE A 127 -0.79 8.10 4.78
N TYR A 128 -1.96 7.47 4.84
CA TYR A 128 -2.08 6.02 4.99
C TYR A 128 -1.37 5.28 3.85
N TYR A 129 -1.66 5.64 2.59
CA TYR A 129 -1.04 5.07 1.41
C TYR A 129 0.49 5.21 1.42
N THR A 130 0.99 6.42 1.71
CA THR A 130 2.43 6.69 1.76
C THR A 130 3.11 5.91 2.87
N LEU A 131 2.44 5.76 4.02
CA LEU A 131 2.93 4.94 5.13
C LEU A 131 3.02 3.47 4.74
N GLU A 132 2.01 2.90 4.09
CA GLU A 132 2.06 1.51 3.60
C GLU A 132 3.24 1.29 2.63
N ARG A 133 3.53 2.25 1.73
CA ARG A 133 4.72 2.20 0.85
C ARG A 133 6.02 2.20 1.64
N MET A 134 6.15 3.08 2.64
CA MET A 134 7.35 3.15 3.48
C MET A 134 7.55 1.87 4.28
N VAL A 135 6.46 1.29 4.79
CA VAL A 135 6.53 0.04 5.56
C VAL A 135 6.91 -1.14 4.66
N LEU A 136 6.43 -1.21 3.41
CA LEU A 136 6.90 -2.20 2.44
C LEU A 136 8.43 -2.15 2.29
N LEU A 137 9.00 -0.97 2.05
CA LEU A 137 10.45 -0.82 1.96
C LEU A 137 11.15 -1.28 3.25
N LYS A 138 10.56 -0.96 4.41
CA LYS A 138 11.07 -1.39 5.71
C LYS A 138 11.05 -2.91 5.88
N VAL A 139 10.02 -3.60 5.38
CA VAL A 139 9.94 -5.07 5.35
C VAL A 139 11.07 -5.63 4.48
N VAL A 140 11.28 -5.11 3.28
CA VAL A 140 12.37 -5.54 2.38
C VAL A 140 13.73 -5.32 3.05
N LYS A 141 13.96 -4.16 3.68
CA LYS A 141 15.18 -3.89 4.46
C LYS A 141 15.37 -4.93 5.56
N CYS A 142 14.35 -5.22 6.35
CA CYS A 142 14.40 -6.19 7.44
C CYS A 142 14.81 -7.59 6.94
N VAL A 143 14.22 -8.06 5.84
CA VAL A 143 14.60 -9.32 5.20
C VAL A 143 16.06 -9.30 4.77
N LEU A 144 16.52 -8.25 4.07
CA LEU A 144 17.90 -8.15 3.59
C LEU A 144 18.93 -7.98 4.72
N GLU A 145 18.57 -7.29 5.79
CA GLU A 145 19.46 -7.03 6.93
C GLU A 145 19.67 -8.29 7.78
N TYR A 146 18.61 -9.07 7.99
CA TYR A 146 18.62 -10.15 8.97
C TYR A 146 18.62 -11.57 8.38
N HIS A 147 18.65 -11.74 7.06
CA HIS A 147 18.67 -13.09 6.44
C HIS A 147 19.89 -13.95 6.82
N GLU A 148 21.01 -13.33 7.19
CA GLU A 148 22.22 -14.03 7.69
C GLU A 148 22.48 -13.74 9.18
N SER A 149 21.61 -12.97 9.83
CA SER A 149 21.80 -12.60 11.24
C SER A 149 21.42 -13.77 12.16
N PRO A 150 22.33 -14.25 13.02
CA PRO A 150 22.03 -15.36 13.91
C PRO A 150 21.02 -14.98 15.00
N ASP A 151 20.91 -13.70 15.33
CA ASP A 151 20.13 -13.16 16.44
C ASP A 151 18.67 -12.87 16.08
N HIS A 152 18.34 -12.87 14.78
CA HIS A 152 16.97 -12.61 14.35
C HIS A 152 16.14 -13.90 14.36
N PRO A 153 14.98 -13.92 15.03
CA PRO A 153 14.28 -15.16 15.30
C PRO A 153 13.54 -15.72 14.06
N TYR A 154 13.37 -14.91 13.00
CA TYR A 154 12.84 -15.34 11.70
C TYR A 154 13.91 -15.47 10.60
N ARG A 155 15.19 -15.55 10.93
CA ARG A 155 16.29 -15.54 9.94
C ARG A 155 16.13 -16.60 8.84
N GLU A 156 15.67 -17.82 9.16
CA GLU A 156 15.53 -18.89 8.16
C GLU A 156 14.39 -18.60 7.18
N ALA A 157 13.33 -17.93 7.63
CA ALA A 157 12.25 -17.46 6.77
C ALA A 157 12.76 -16.39 5.80
N PHE A 158 13.61 -15.47 6.30
CA PHE A 158 14.24 -14.43 5.49
C PHE A 158 15.23 -15.01 4.49
N LYS A 159 16.06 -15.97 4.92
CA LYS A 159 16.96 -16.69 4.04
C LYS A 159 16.22 -17.42 2.94
N ALA A 160 15.13 -18.12 3.26
CA ALA A 160 14.33 -18.82 2.27
C ALA A 160 13.76 -17.89 1.18
N ILE A 161 13.28 -16.69 1.54
CA ILE A 161 12.78 -15.73 0.55
C ILE A 161 13.90 -15.07 -0.26
N VAL A 162 15.05 -14.76 0.36
CA VAL A 162 16.23 -14.23 -0.35
C VAL A 162 16.78 -15.26 -1.33
N ASP A 163 16.88 -16.53 -0.94
CA ASP A 163 17.35 -17.61 -1.81
C ASP A 163 16.34 -17.89 -2.94
N LYS A 164 15.04 -17.72 -2.68
CA LYS A 164 13.98 -17.90 -3.69
C LYS A 164 13.98 -16.82 -4.77
N ILE A 165 14.14 -15.55 -4.39
CA ILE A 165 14.11 -14.41 -5.32
C ILE A 165 15.50 -14.16 -5.93
N GLY A 166 16.54 -14.33 -5.13
CA GLY A 166 17.93 -14.00 -5.47
C GLY A 166 18.33 -12.62 -4.95
N LEU A 167 19.42 -12.57 -4.19
CA LEU A 167 19.94 -11.34 -3.59
C LEU A 167 20.30 -10.25 -4.62
N ALA A 168 20.85 -10.64 -5.78
CA ALA A 168 21.18 -9.69 -6.85
C ALA A 168 19.92 -9.01 -7.43
N VAL A 169 18.83 -9.77 -7.58
CA VAL A 169 17.55 -9.27 -8.08
C VAL A 169 16.93 -8.30 -7.08
N LEU A 170 16.90 -8.68 -5.79
CA LEU A 170 16.39 -7.82 -4.71
C LEU A 170 17.17 -6.50 -4.62
N ARG A 171 18.51 -6.56 -4.64
CA ARG A 171 19.37 -5.36 -4.59
C ARG A 171 19.09 -4.41 -5.74
N LYS A 172 19.08 -4.94 -6.97
CA LYS A 172 18.76 -4.15 -8.16
C LYS A 172 17.37 -3.50 -8.05
N SER A 173 16.36 -4.28 -7.68
CA SER A 173 15.00 -3.75 -7.55
C SER A 173 14.90 -2.66 -6.49
N TYR A 174 15.57 -2.82 -5.34
CA TYR A 174 15.51 -1.87 -4.24
C TYR A 174 16.19 -0.54 -4.57
N ILE A 175 17.31 -0.57 -5.32
CA ILE A 175 17.97 0.65 -5.83
C ILE A 175 17.06 1.39 -6.82
N GLU A 176 16.47 0.68 -7.79
CA GLU A 176 15.53 1.27 -8.75
C GLU A 176 14.33 1.93 -8.05
N GLN A 177 13.85 1.32 -6.95
CA GLN A 177 12.77 1.89 -6.15
C GLN A 177 13.17 3.20 -5.46
N PHE A 178 14.40 3.31 -4.95
CA PHE A 178 14.89 4.58 -4.40
C PHE A 178 14.95 5.67 -5.47
N GLU A 179 15.41 5.36 -6.68
CA GLU A 179 15.39 6.31 -7.79
C GLU A 179 13.97 6.76 -8.17
N MET A 180 12.99 5.86 -8.12
CA MET A 180 11.58 6.20 -8.32
C MET A 180 11.07 7.17 -7.25
N ILE A 181 11.42 6.95 -5.98
CA ILE A 181 11.02 7.83 -4.87
C ILE A 181 11.66 9.22 -5.04
N LEU A 182 12.91 9.30 -5.48
CA LEU A 182 13.58 10.58 -5.75
C LEU A 182 12.90 11.37 -6.88
N LYS A 183 12.25 10.68 -7.82
CA LYS A 183 11.50 11.25 -8.94
C LYS A 183 10.02 11.47 -8.62
N ASP A 184 9.51 10.95 -7.50
CA ASP A 184 8.13 11.11 -7.09
C ASP A 184 7.91 12.57 -6.68
N VAL A 185 7.46 13.37 -7.65
CA VAL A 185 6.99 14.73 -7.40
C VAL A 185 5.54 14.64 -6.95
N GLN A 186 5.22 15.22 -5.79
CA GLN A 186 3.83 15.30 -5.34
C GLN A 186 3.02 16.14 -6.33
N GLN A 187 2.10 15.48 -7.05
CA GLN A 187 1.12 16.16 -7.87
C GLN A 187 0.06 16.77 -6.97
N GLY A 188 0.27 18.02 -6.58
CA GLY A 188 -0.61 18.73 -5.66
C GLY A 188 0.19 19.40 -4.57
N LYS A 189 0.72 20.58 -4.91
CA LYS A 189 1.03 21.74 -4.06
C LYS A 189 0.97 21.44 -2.55
N PHE A 190 2.08 21.74 -1.86
CA PHE A 190 2.02 22.25 -0.49
C PHE A 190 0.74 23.08 -0.32
N LEU A 191 -0.31 22.51 0.29
CA LEU A 191 -1.33 23.33 0.87
C LEU A 191 -0.57 24.08 1.97
N PRO A 192 -0.53 25.42 1.94
CA PRO A 192 0.19 26.16 2.95
C PRO A 192 -0.31 25.65 4.30
N ILE A 193 0.62 25.15 5.12
CA ILE A 193 0.36 24.98 6.54
C ILE A 193 0.10 26.41 7.02
N ILE A 194 -1.17 26.79 7.07
CA ILE A 194 -1.58 28.01 7.76
C ILE A 194 -1.41 27.66 9.24
N PHE A 195 -0.25 28.04 9.79
CA PHE A 195 -0.05 28.17 11.22
C PHE A 195 -0.88 29.32 11.77
#